data_AF-A0AA87Y2V1-F1
#
_entry.id   AF-A0AA87Y2V1-F1
#
_cell.length_a   1.000
_cell.length_b   1.000
_cell.length_c   1.000
_cell.angle_alpha   90.00
_cell.angle_beta   90.00
_cell.angle_gamma   90.00
#
_symmetry.space_group_name_H-M   'P 1'
#
loop_
_entity.id
_entity.type
_entity.pdbx_description
1 polymer ?
#
loop_
_entity_poly.entity_id
_entity_poly.type
_entity_poly.pdbx_seq_one_letter_code
_entity_poly.pdbx_strand_id
1 'polypeptide(L)'
;MTGQRLIHDMKADPRTGHNAVQRERAMGYLDGVMDAGAGTIWCPGRKDIPHELNYEVTDDIALLGPEKLKGNAAQLVLAALAAHYPCKPSRGKQ
;
A
#
# COMPACT_ATOMS: atom_id res chain seq x y z
N MET A 1 -7.45 -10.17 -0.77
CA MET A 1 -5.99 -10.37 -0.82
C MET A 1 -5.44 -10.27 0.60
N THR A 2 -4.53 -11.15 1.03
CA THR A 2 -3.83 -11.04 2.33
C THR A 2 -2.53 -10.26 2.18
N GLY A 3 -1.99 -9.72 3.28
CA GLY A 3 -0.70 -9.03 3.28
C GLY A 3 0.43 -9.93 2.75
N GLN A 4 0.45 -11.20 3.18
CA GLN A 4 1.42 -12.19 2.70
C GLN A 4 1.35 -12.37 1.19
N ARG A 5 0.14 -12.45 0.63
CA ARG A 5 -0.06 -12.64 -0.81
C ARG A 5 0.40 -11.41 -1.60
N LEU A 6 0.08 -10.21 -1.10
CA LEU A 6 0.51 -8.96 -1.70
C LEU A 6 2.04 -8.87 -1.77
N ILE A 7 2.74 -9.16 -0.66
CA ILE A 7 4.22 -9.14 -0.62
C ILE A 7 4.80 -10.17 -1.57
N HIS A 8 4.27 -11.40 -1.56
CA HIS A 8 4.72 -12.47 -2.44
C HIS A 8 4.66 -12.03 -3.91
N ASP A 9 3.53 -11.47 -4.34
CA ASP A 9 3.31 -11.08 -5.74
C ASP A 9 4.15 -9.85 -6.12
N MET A 10 4.38 -8.91 -5.21
CA MET A 10 5.23 -7.73 -5.44
C MET A 10 6.73 -8.04 -5.50
N LYS A 11 7.21 -9.00 -4.69
CA LYS A 11 8.64 -9.37 -4.60
C LYS A 11 9.05 -10.48 -5.55
N ALA A 12 8.10 -11.04 -6.31
CA ALA A 12 8.39 -12.10 -7.27
C ALA A 12 9.26 -11.59 -8.44
N ASP A 13 10.23 -12.39 -8.89
CA ASP A 13 11.10 -12.04 -10.02
C ASP A 13 10.27 -11.89 -11.31
N PRO A 14 10.14 -10.67 -11.87
CA PRO A 14 9.27 -10.40 -13.01
C PRO A 14 9.82 -10.92 -14.33
N ARG A 15 11.05 -11.45 -14.38
CA ARG A 15 11.61 -12.05 -15.60
C ARG A 15 10.89 -13.33 -16.01
N THR A 16 10.11 -13.91 -15.10
CA THR A 16 9.20 -15.02 -15.42
C THR A 16 7.81 -14.45 -15.76
N GLY A 17 7.25 -14.86 -16.91
CA GLY A 17 6.01 -14.25 -17.42
C GLY A 17 4.81 -14.34 -16.45
N HIS A 18 4.70 -15.43 -15.69
CA HIS A 18 3.66 -15.58 -14.67
C HIS A 18 3.83 -14.59 -13.51
N ASN A 19 5.06 -14.36 -13.05
CA ASN A 19 5.31 -13.41 -11.96
C ASN A 19 5.14 -11.96 -12.41
N ALA A 20 5.47 -11.62 -13.66
CA ALA A 20 5.17 -10.30 -14.21
C ALA A 20 3.67 -9.99 -14.11
N VAL A 21 2.80 -10.90 -14.55
CA VAL A 21 1.34 -10.71 -14.47
C VAL A 21 0.86 -10.60 -13.02
N GLN A 22 1.38 -11.42 -12.10
CA GLN A 22 1.02 -11.33 -10.68
C GLN A 22 1.45 -9.99 -10.07
N ARG A 23 2.65 -9.53 -10.41
CA ARG A 23 3.19 -8.26 -9.94
C ARG A 23 2.36 -7.08 -10.44
N GLU A 24 1.99 -7.05 -11.73
CA GLU A 24 1.13 -5.99 -12.27
C GLU A 24 -0.27 -5.99 -11.63
N ARG A 25 -0.82 -7.17 -11.32
CA ARG A 25 -2.08 -7.27 -10.55
C ARG A 25 -1.94 -6.73 -9.13
N ALA A 26 -0.81 -6.98 -8.49
CA ALA A 26 -0.52 -6.46 -7.15
C ALA A 26 -0.35 -4.93 -7.16
N MET A 27 0.33 -4.38 -8.18
CA MET A 27 0.43 -2.93 -8.41
C MET A 27 -0.95 -2.29 -8.59
N GLY A 28 -1.78 -2.82 -9.50
CA GLY A 28 -3.14 -2.29 -9.69
C GLY A 28 -4.03 -2.44 -8.46
N TYR A 29 -3.82 -3.47 -7.64
CA TYR A 29 -4.49 -3.59 -6.34
C TYR A 29 -4.05 -2.49 -5.36
N LEU A 30 -2.75 -2.18 -5.28
CA LEU A 30 -2.22 -1.08 -4.46
C LEU A 30 -2.81 0.25 -4.91
N ASP A 31 -2.81 0.52 -6.23
CA ASP A 31 -3.38 1.74 -6.81
C ASP A 31 -4.85 1.92 -6.42
N GLY A 32 -5.65 0.85 -6.56
CA GLY A 32 -7.06 0.90 -6.15
C GLY A 32 -7.28 1.13 -4.65
N VAL A 33 -6.42 0.58 -3.78
CA VAL A 33 -6.50 0.83 -2.32
C VAL A 33 -6.06 2.25 -1.97
N MET A 34 -5.00 2.74 -2.61
CA MET A 34 -4.52 4.12 -2.45
C MET A 34 -5.61 5.11 -2.82
N ASP A 35 -6.22 4.95 -4.00
CA ASP A 35 -7.31 5.80 -4.48
C ASP A 35 -8.50 5.78 -3.53
N ALA A 36 -8.89 4.60 -3.04
CA ALA A 36 -10.03 4.45 -2.14
C ALA A 36 -9.84 5.14 -0.78
N GLY A 37 -8.60 5.25 -0.30
CA GLY A 37 -8.28 5.86 1.00
C GLY A 37 -7.83 7.33 0.94
N ALA A 38 -7.56 7.85 -0.26
CA ALA A 38 -6.97 9.17 -0.43
C ALA A 38 -7.90 10.28 0.08
N GLY A 39 -7.32 11.23 0.81
CA GLY A 39 -8.04 12.38 1.39
C GLY A 39 -8.87 12.05 2.64
N THR A 40 -8.96 10.78 3.04
CA THR A 40 -9.74 10.36 4.22
C THR A 40 -8.89 9.62 5.24
N ILE A 41 -8.22 8.53 4.83
CA ILE A 41 -7.41 7.69 5.70
C ILE A 41 -5.93 8.10 5.63
N TRP A 42 -5.49 8.47 4.42
CA TRP A 42 -4.18 9.04 4.16
C TRP A 42 -4.35 10.24 3.24
N CYS A 43 -3.48 11.24 3.36
CA CYS A 43 -3.65 12.50 2.64
C CYS A 43 -2.37 12.82 1.86
N PRO A 44 -2.33 12.52 0.56
CA PRO A 44 -1.28 13.05 -0.31
C PRO A 44 -1.40 14.58 -0.26
N GLY A 45 -0.42 15.25 0.35
CA GLY A 45 -0.43 16.71 0.47
C GLY A 45 -0.28 17.37 -0.91
N ARG A 46 0.13 18.65 -0.95
CA ARG A 46 0.59 19.29 -2.20
C ARG A 46 1.96 18.77 -2.68
N LYS A 47 2.34 17.56 -2.27
CA LYS A 47 3.60 16.94 -2.63
C LYS A 47 3.34 15.96 -3.75
N ASP A 48 4.21 15.96 -4.74
CA ASP A 48 4.23 14.92 -5.76
C ASP A 48 4.45 13.58 -5.06
N ILE A 49 3.54 12.64 -5.31
CA ILE A 49 3.66 11.29 -4.76
C ILE A 49 4.77 10.56 -5.51
N PRO A 50 5.80 10.05 -4.79
CA PRO A 50 6.87 9.31 -5.44
C PRO A 50 6.30 8.12 -6.20
N HIS A 51 6.85 7.88 -7.38
CA HIS A 51 6.50 6.73 -8.21
C HIS A 51 6.78 5.41 -7.48
N GLU A 52 7.67 5.48 -6.49
CA GLU A 52 8.12 4.35 -5.69
C GLU A 52 7.22 4.04 -4.47
N LEU A 53 6.17 4.83 -4.20
CA LEU A 53 5.36 4.68 -2.98
C LEU A 53 4.78 3.26 -2.83
N ASN A 54 4.42 2.60 -3.94
CA ASN A 54 3.93 1.21 -3.93
C ASN A 54 4.97 0.23 -3.36
N TYR A 55 6.26 0.45 -3.66
CA TYR A 55 7.34 -0.38 -3.13
C TYR A 55 7.63 -0.05 -1.67
N GLU A 56 7.67 1.23 -1.31
CA GLU A 56 7.88 1.68 0.07
C GLU A 56 6.82 1.09 1.01
N VAL A 57 5.54 1.20 0.63
CA VAL A 57 4.42 0.60 1.37
C VAL A 57 4.53 -0.92 1.45
N THR A 58 4.91 -1.58 0.34
CA THR A 58 5.09 -3.04 0.33
C THR A 58 6.22 -3.47 1.26
N ASP A 59 7.32 -2.74 1.30
CA ASP A 59 8.45 -3.04 2.18
C ASP A 59 8.11 -2.83 3.65
N ASP A 60 7.37 -1.77 4.00
CA ASP A 60 6.88 -1.57 5.36
C ASP A 60 5.95 -2.71 5.82
N ILE A 61 5.05 -3.15 4.94
CA ILE A 61 4.17 -4.30 5.24
C ILE A 61 5.02 -5.56 5.39
N ALA A 62 6.08 -5.75 4.60
CA ALA A 62 6.96 -6.92 4.69
C ALA A 62 7.73 -7.02 6.01
N LEU A 63 7.90 -5.92 6.75
CA LEU A 63 8.49 -5.91 8.09
C LEU A 63 7.50 -6.35 9.18
N LEU A 64 6.22 -6.49 8.86
CA LEU A 64 5.22 -6.99 9.80
C LEU A 64 5.42 -8.49 10.05
N GLY A 65 5.23 -8.91 11.30
CA GLY A 65 5.29 -10.33 11.67
C GLY A 65 4.26 -11.19 10.91
N PRO A 66 4.55 -12.49 10.71
CA PRO A 66 3.75 -13.38 9.85
C PRO A 66 2.27 -13.46 10.23
N GLU A 67 1.93 -13.34 11.52
CA GLU A 67 0.54 -13.30 11.97
C GLU A 67 -0.23 -12.08 11.45
N LYS A 68 0.42 -10.91 11.40
CA LYS A 68 -0.20 -9.69 10.84
C LYS A 68 -0.41 -9.83 9.33
N LEU A 69 0.51 -10.50 8.65
CA LEU A 69 0.46 -10.70 7.19
C LEU A 69 -0.68 -11.62 6.73
N LYS A 70 -1.25 -12.43 7.61
CA LYS A 70 -2.47 -13.20 7.32
C LYS A 70 -3.70 -12.30 7.19
N GLY A 71 -3.63 -11.07 7.70
CA GLY A 71 -4.71 -10.09 7.67
C GLY A 71 -4.99 -9.51 6.27
N ASN A 72 -6.01 -8.64 6.21
CA ASN A 72 -6.46 -7.98 4.99
C ASN A 72 -5.39 -6.99 4.48
N ALA A 73 -4.90 -7.20 3.25
CA ALA A 73 -3.87 -6.37 2.64
C ALA A 73 -4.27 -4.89 2.56
N ALA A 74 -5.53 -4.57 2.22
CA ALA A 74 -5.98 -3.18 2.10
C ALA A 74 -5.85 -2.40 3.41
N GLN A 75 -6.17 -3.04 4.55
CA GLN A 75 -6.04 -2.40 5.86
C GLN A 75 -4.57 -2.15 6.22
N LEU A 76 -3.68 -3.08 5.87
CA LEU A 76 -2.24 -2.93 6.11
C LEU A 76 -1.65 -1.83 5.23
N VAL A 77 -2.04 -1.76 3.95
CA VAL A 77 -1.66 -0.72 2.99
C VAL A 77 -2.11 0.65 3.48
N LEU A 78 -3.37 0.80 3.86
CA LEU A 78 -3.92 2.06 4.36
C LEU A 78 -3.24 2.52 5.65
N ALA A 79 -2.90 1.58 6.55
CA ALA A 79 -2.16 1.89 7.77
C ALA A 79 -0.73 2.38 7.47
N ALA A 80 -0.03 1.74 6.52
CA ALA A 80 1.29 2.19 6.08
C ALA A 80 1.23 3.58 5.41
N LEU A 81 0.27 3.79 4.50
CA LEU A 81 0.06 5.09 3.83
C LEU A 81 -0.24 6.21 4.84
N ALA A 82 -1.05 5.94 5.85
CA ALA A 82 -1.37 6.92 6.89
C ALA A 82 -0.14 7.26 7.76
N ALA A 83 0.84 6.37 7.88
CA ALA A 83 2.10 6.64 8.56
C ALA A 83 3.01 7.57 7.72
N HIS A 84 3.06 7.38 6.40
CA HIS A 84 3.81 8.24 5.47
C HIS A 84 3.18 9.61 5.28
N TYR A 85 1.86 9.63 5.10
CA TYR A 85 1.10 10.82 4.71
C TYR A 85 -0.15 10.97 5.59
N PRO A 86 0.02 11.31 6.88
CA PRO A 86 -1.10 11.46 7.79
C PRO A 86 -2.01 12.61 7.35
N CYS A 87 -3.32 12.38 7.40
CA CYS A 87 -4.29 13.45 7.24
C CYS A 87 -4.17 14.46 8.39
N LYS A 88 -4.20 15.75 8.04
CA LYS A 88 -4.27 16.80 9.06
C LYS A 88 -5.64 16.71 9.75
N PRO A 89 -5.71 16.82 11.08
CA PRO A 89 -6.98 16.95 11.76
C PRO A 89 -7.71 18.16 11.15
N SER A 90 -8.98 17.99 10.81
CA SER A 90 -9.80 19.11 10.37
C SER A 90 -9.76 20.16 11.48
N ARG A 91 -9.30 21.38 11.16
CA ARG A 91 -9.54 22.52 12.05
C ARG A 91 -11.05 22.76 12.01
N GLY A 92 -11.79 22.11 12.89
CA GLY A 92 -13.16 22.50 13.19
C GLY A 92 -13.16 23.99 13.53
N LYS A 93 -14.00 24.77 12.84
CA LYS A 93 -14.31 26.13 13.25
C LYS A 93 -14.83 26.06 14.70
N GLN A 94 -14.14 26.74 15.61
CA GLN A 94 -14.72 27.11 16.92
C GLN A 94 -15.86 28.10 16.70
#